data_AF-G9NS93-F1
#
_entry.id   AF-G9NS93-F1
#
_cell.length_a   1.000
_cell.length_b   1.000
_cell.length_c   1.000
_cell.angle_alpha   90.00
_cell.angle_beta   90.00
_cell.angle_gamma   90.00
#
_symmetry.space_group_name_H-M   'P 1'
#
loop_
_entity.id
_entity.type
_entity.pdbx_description
1 polymer ?
#
loop_
_entity_poly.entity_id
_entity_poly.type
_entity_poly.pdbx_seq_one_letter_code
_entity_poly.pdbx_strand_id
1 'polypeptide(L)'
;MSIIQQHTAATLGDAWRTVNIDILNEDSSVNFDTSTLHPPQPEISEADVRNLSTQVRQLLRGGDAEGALRGCLETPVYNGVDAAKEAHLQTIIEVLQSIKASDMTPLLKGVYASPGGSELLDVLMKYIYKGMAVGAPATTGLKSPAKMTPQSTGFSQVGSRPGVANESASAAMSVLLSWHEKLVEVAGLGCIGRTMTDWRRV
;
A
#
# COMPACT_ATOMS: atom_id res chain seq x y z
N MET A 1 -16.55 -31.72 -31.41
CA MET A 1 -15.86 -30.66 -30.64
C MET A 1 -16.34 -29.31 -31.19
N SER A 2 -17.49 -28.81 -30.71
CA SER A 2 -18.01 -27.50 -31.13
C SER A 2 -17.30 -26.43 -30.31
N ILE A 3 -16.42 -25.65 -30.94
CA ILE A 3 -15.90 -24.41 -30.36
C ILE A 3 -17.10 -23.47 -30.30
N ILE A 4 -17.68 -23.29 -29.12
CA ILE A 4 -18.71 -22.27 -28.91
C ILE A 4 -17.98 -20.93 -28.97
N GLN A 5 -18.00 -20.31 -30.15
CA GLN A 5 -17.44 -18.99 -30.37
C GLN A 5 -18.37 -17.98 -29.69
N GLN A 6 -18.02 -17.56 -28.47
CA GLN A 6 -18.82 -16.58 -27.73
C GLN A 6 -18.71 -15.23 -28.42
N HIS A 7 -19.72 -14.88 -29.21
CA HIS A 7 -19.88 -13.56 -29.81
C HIS A 7 -20.26 -12.55 -28.72
N THR A 8 -19.31 -11.72 -28.29
CA THR A 8 -19.59 -10.53 -27.49
C THR A 8 -19.95 -9.35 -28.40
N ALA A 9 -20.69 -8.37 -27.91
CA ALA A 9 -21.09 -7.19 -28.71
C ALA A 9 -19.89 -6.44 -29.36
N ALA A 10 -18.68 -6.59 -28.82
CA ALA A 10 -17.44 -6.09 -29.39
C ALA A 10 -17.01 -6.78 -30.71
N THR A 11 -17.40 -8.04 -30.91
CA THR A 11 -17.11 -8.81 -32.15
C THR A 11 -18.04 -8.49 -33.31
N LEU A 12 -19.16 -7.80 -33.06
CA LEU A 12 -20.19 -7.47 -34.06
C LEU A 12 -20.18 -5.98 -34.48
N GLY A 13 -19.28 -5.16 -33.93
CA GLY A 13 -19.13 -3.75 -34.30
C GLY A 13 -17.85 -3.48 -35.09
N ASP A 14 -17.80 -2.37 -35.83
CA ASP A 14 -16.62 -1.91 -36.61
C ASP A 14 -15.34 -1.61 -35.77
N ALA A 15 -15.37 -1.88 -34.46
CA ALA A 15 -14.28 -1.65 -33.51
C ALA A 15 -13.27 -2.82 -33.44
N TRP A 16 -12.99 -3.47 -34.57
CA TRP A 16 -12.08 -4.63 -34.66
C TRP A 16 -10.64 -4.30 -34.23
N ARG A 17 -10.24 -3.03 -34.25
CA ARG A 17 -8.91 -2.56 -33.81
C ARG A 17 -8.74 -2.46 -32.30
N THR A 18 -9.83 -2.45 -31.52
CA THR A 18 -9.78 -2.30 -30.05
C THR A 18 -9.96 -3.62 -29.31
N VAL A 19 -10.09 -4.73 -30.04
CA VAL A 19 -10.22 -6.06 -29.44
C VAL A 19 -8.88 -6.45 -28.82
N ASN A 20 -8.88 -6.78 -27.53
CA ASN A 20 -7.69 -7.30 -26.85
C ASN A 20 -7.48 -8.77 -27.24
N ILE A 21 -6.68 -8.99 -28.29
CA ILE A 21 -6.35 -10.33 -28.78
C ILE A 21 -5.33 -11.05 -27.89
N ASP A 22 -4.61 -10.34 -27.01
CA ASP A 22 -3.59 -10.93 -26.13
C ASP A 22 -4.20 -11.91 -25.12
N ILE A 23 -5.50 -11.78 -24.82
CA ILE A 23 -6.24 -12.73 -23.96
C ILE A 23 -6.28 -14.13 -24.58
N LEU A 24 -6.21 -14.24 -25.91
CA LEU A 24 -6.30 -15.51 -26.62
C LEU A 24 -4.93 -16.21 -26.77
N ASN A 25 -3.83 -15.56 -26.41
CA ASN A 25 -2.50 -16.16 -26.48
C ASN A 25 -2.16 -16.81 -25.13
N GLU A 26 -1.85 -18.11 -25.15
CA GLU A 26 -1.51 -18.88 -23.94
C GLU A 26 -0.28 -18.31 -23.22
N ASP A 27 0.72 -17.83 -23.98
CA ASP A 27 1.96 -17.25 -23.46
C ASP A 27 1.82 -15.77 -23.03
N SER A 28 0.61 -15.22 -23.11
CA SER A 28 0.37 -13.83 -22.74
C SER A 28 0.49 -13.63 -21.24
N SER A 29 1.15 -12.54 -20.84
CA SER A 29 1.28 -12.15 -19.43
C SER A 29 -0.06 -11.85 -18.75
N VAL A 30 -1.12 -11.55 -19.53
CA VAL A 30 -2.48 -11.33 -18.99
C VAL A 30 -3.11 -12.61 -18.47
N ASN A 31 -2.64 -13.77 -18.94
CA ASN A 31 -3.14 -15.09 -18.56
C ASN A 31 -2.28 -15.76 -17.47
N PHE A 32 -1.20 -15.09 -17.05
CA PHE A 32 -0.34 -15.60 -16.00
C PHE A 32 -1.07 -15.56 -14.64
N ASP A 33 -1.21 -16.73 -13.99
CA ASP A 33 -1.82 -16.84 -12.68
C ASP A 33 -0.89 -16.25 -11.61
N THR A 34 -1.18 -15.00 -11.23
CA THR A 34 -0.40 -14.27 -10.22
C THR A 34 -0.48 -14.90 -8.83
N SER A 35 -1.49 -15.74 -8.53
CA SER A 35 -1.59 -16.42 -7.24
C SER A 35 -0.41 -17.37 -6.99
N THR A 36 0.20 -17.89 -8.04
CA THR A 36 1.41 -18.73 -7.99
C THR A 36 2.64 -18.02 -7.44
N LEU A 37 2.65 -16.68 -7.45
CA LEU A 37 3.75 -15.86 -6.94
C LEU A 37 3.62 -15.52 -5.45
N HIS A 38 2.50 -15.90 -4.81
CA HIS A 38 2.28 -15.65 -3.39
C HIS A 38 2.66 -16.89 -2.57
N PRO A 39 3.76 -16.84 -1.78
CA PRO A 39 4.01 -17.90 -0.81
C PRO A 39 2.87 -17.95 0.23
N PRO A 40 2.47 -19.13 0.73
CA PRO A 40 1.39 -19.24 1.71
C PRO A 40 1.69 -18.36 2.94
N GLN A 41 0.77 -17.46 3.27
CA GLN A 41 0.88 -16.54 4.40
C GLN A 41 -0.14 -16.89 5.48
N PRO A 42 0.21 -16.77 6.77
CA PRO A 42 -0.75 -16.95 7.86
C PRO A 42 -1.86 -15.89 7.75
N GLU A 43 -3.09 -16.31 8.00
CA GLU A 43 -4.22 -15.38 8.17
C GLU A 43 -4.05 -14.64 9.50
N ILE A 44 -4.09 -13.32 9.44
CA ILE A 44 -4.03 -12.45 10.62
C ILE A 44 -5.40 -11.84 10.83
N SER A 45 -6.00 -12.11 11.99
CA SER A 45 -7.32 -11.61 12.33
C SER A 45 -7.28 -10.15 12.80
N GLU A 46 -8.41 -9.45 12.73
CA GLU A 46 -8.52 -8.10 13.28
C GLU A 46 -8.27 -8.08 14.81
N ALA A 47 -8.62 -9.16 15.51
CA ALA A 47 -8.37 -9.27 16.94
C ALA A 47 -6.87 -9.30 17.25
N ASP A 48 -6.07 -10.01 16.45
CA ASP A 48 -4.62 -10.08 16.62
C ASP A 48 -3.97 -8.71 16.40
N VAL A 49 -4.39 -7.98 15.36
CA VAL A 49 -3.93 -6.61 15.10
C VAL A 49 -4.28 -5.66 16.24
N ARG A 50 -5.49 -5.77 16.81
CA ARG A 50 -5.90 -4.95 17.96
C ARG A 50 -5.07 -5.26 19.22
N ASN A 51 -4.78 -6.53 19.46
CA ASN A 51 -3.92 -6.96 20.57
C ASN A 51 -2.51 -6.39 20.41
N LEU A 52 -1.94 -6.51 19.22
CA LEU A 52 -0.63 -5.95 18.88
C LEU A 52 -0.60 -4.42 19.03
N SER A 53 -1.62 -3.72 18.52
CA SER A 53 -1.74 -2.26 18.69
C SER A 53 -1.72 -1.84 20.16
N THR A 54 -2.38 -2.61 21.03
CA THR A 54 -2.38 -2.37 22.48
C THR A 54 -0.99 -2.55 23.08
N GLN A 55 -0.30 -3.62 22.71
CA GLN A 55 1.08 -3.90 23.15
C GLN A 55 2.05 -2.81 22.67
N VAL A 56 1.95 -2.38 21.42
CA VAL A 56 2.76 -1.32 20.82
C VAL A 56 2.58 0.00 21.58
N ARG A 57 1.34 0.39 21.88
CA ARG A 57 1.06 1.58 22.68
C ARG A 57 1.65 1.49 24.09
N GLN A 58 1.70 0.30 24.69
CA GLN A 58 2.34 0.09 25.99
C GLN A 58 3.86 0.28 25.90
N LEU A 59 4.51 -0.27 24.87
CA LEU A 59 5.95 -0.09 24.64
C LEU A 59 6.32 1.39 24.42
N LEU A 60 5.51 2.11 23.63
CA LEU A 60 5.69 3.55 23.43
C LEU A 60 5.59 4.36 24.72
N ARG A 61 4.66 4.02 25.62
CA ARG A 61 4.57 4.65 26.95
C ARG A 61 5.77 4.32 27.85
N GLY A 62 6.35 3.13 27.65
CA GLY A 62 7.59 2.71 28.32
C GLY A 62 8.86 3.34 27.76
N GLY A 63 8.77 4.08 26.65
CA GLY A 63 9.92 4.69 25.96
C GLY A 63 10.67 3.74 25.03
N ASP A 64 10.18 2.52 24.83
CA ASP A 64 10.79 1.53 23.93
C ASP A 64 10.18 1.64 22.52
N ALA A 65 10.60 2.65 21.78
CA ALA A 65 10.13 2.88 20.42
C ALA A 65 10.72 1.89 19.40
N GLU A 66 11.93 1.38 19.64
CA GLU A 66 12.56 0.39 18.77
C GLU A 66 11.83 -0.96 18.86
N GLY A 67 11.54 -1.44 20.08
CA GLY A 67 10.75 -2.64 20.30
C GLY A 67 9.33 -2.51 19.76
N ALA A 68 8.72 -1.33 19.91
CA ALA A 68 7.40 -1.04 19.34
C ALA A 68 7.39 -1.13 17.81
N LEU A 69 8.35 -0.50 17.13
CA LEU A 69 8.44 -0.56 15.67
C LEU A 69 8.74 -1.97 15.19
N ARG A 70 9.71 -2.65 15.83
CA ARG A 70 10.10 -3.99 15.47
C ARG A 70 8.96 -5.00 15.61
N GLY A 71 8.19 -4.92 16.71
CA GLY A 71 7.03 -5.77 16.91
C GLY A 71 5.97 -5.63 15.81
N CYS A 72 5.73 -4.41 15.31
CA CYS A 72 4.84 -4.20 14.17
C CYS A 72 5.36 -4.81 12.86
N LEU A 73 6.68 -4.76 12.64
CA LEU A 73 7.32 -5.18 11.39
C LEU A 73 7.57 -6.69 11.30
N GLU A 74 7.67 -7.37 12.45
CA GLU A 74 7.80 -8.84 12.51
C GLU A 74 6.50 -9.56 12.17
N THR A 75 5.35 -8.91 12.33
CA THR A 75 4.02 -9.47 12.00
C THR A 75 3.27 -8.62 10.97
N PRO A 76 3.76 -8.54 9.71
CA PRO A 76 3.07 -7.79 8.66
C PRO A 76 1.77 -8.47 8.23
N VAL A 77 0.72 -7.67 8.02
CA VAL A 77 -0.61 -8.16 7.60
C VAL A 77 -0.68 -8.34 6.08
N TYR A 78 -0.11 -9.43 5.57
CA TYR A 78 -0.23 -9.76 4.14
C TYR A 78 -1.58 -10.38 3.80
N ASN A 79 -2.05 -11.30 4.64
CA ASN A 79 -3.32 -11.99 4.49
C ASN A 79 -4.23 -11.65 5.68
N GLY A 80 -5.26 -10.86 5.42
CA GLY A 80 -6.20 -10.35 6.42
C GLY A 80 -7.22 -9.43 5.76
N VAL A 81 -8.33 -9.18 6.46
CA VAL A 81 -9.38 -8.26 6.00
C VAL A 81 -8.84 -6.82 5.87
N ASP A 82 -9.42 -6.02 4.98
CA ASP A 82 -8.96 -4.65 4.71
C ASP A 82 -8.90 -3.80 5.99
N ALA A 83 -9.88 -3.95 6.88
CA ALA A 83 -9.91 -3.26 8.17
C ALA A 83 -8.72 -3.62 9.06
N ALA A 84 -8.26 -4.87 9.06
CA ALA A 84 -7.08 -5.30 9.82
C ALA A 84 -5.81 -4.69 9.23
N LYS A 85 -5.70 -4.65 7.89
CA LYS A 85 -4.58 -4.02 7.19
C LYS A 85 -4.50 -2.52 7.43
N GLU A 86 -5.65 -1.83 7.48
CA GLU A 86 -5.75 -0.40 7.77
C GLU A 86 -5.42 -0.10 9.23
N ALA A 87 -5.95 -0.88 10.18
CA ALA A 87 -5.64 -0.73 11.61
C ALA A 87 -4.14 -0.95 11.90
N HIS A 88 -3.51 -1.90 11.23
CA HIS A 88 -2.07 -2.16 11.37
C HIS A 88 -1.23 -1.03 10.77
N LEU A 89 -1.60 -0.54 9.58
CA LEU A 89 -0.96 0.63 8.98
C LEU A 89 -1.05 1.85 9.91
N GLN A 90 -2.22 2.12 10.49
CA GLN A 90 -2.41 3.23 11.41
C GLN A 90 -1.52 3.10 12.65
N THR A 91 -1.41 1.89 13.19
CA THR A 91 -0.52 1.60 14.34
C THR A 91 0.95 1.89 13.98
N ILE A 92 1.41 1.50 12.79
CA ILE A 92 2.77 1.81 12.33
C ILE A 92 2.97 3.32 12.18
N ILE A 93 2.03 4.05 11.56
CA ILE A 93 2.13 5.50 11.38
C ILE A 93 2.24 6.21 12.74
N GLU A 94 1.47 5.79 13.74
CA GLU A 94 1.56 6.33 15.11
C GLU A 94 2.94 6.12 15.74
N VAL A 95 3.53 4.93 15.57
CA VAL A 95 4.90 4.65 16.03
C VAL A 95 5.89 5.59 15.34
N LEU A 96 5.82 5.71 14.00
CA LEU A 96 6.69 6.58 13.21
C LEU A 96 6.58 8.06 13.60
N GLN A 97 5.38 8.53 13.96
CA GLN A 97 5.13 9.90 14.42
C GLN A 97 5.60 10.15 15.86
N SER A 98 5.68 9.10 16.70
CA SER A 98 6.11 9.21 18.09
C SER A 98 7.63 9.37 18.25
N ILE A 99 8.39 8.95 17.24
CA ILE A 99 9.86 8.96 17.24
C ILE A 99 10.37 10.34 16.78
N LYS A 100 11.36 10.87 17.50
CA LYS A 100 11.98 12.16 17.17
C LYS A 100 12.91 12.03 15.98
N ALA A 101 13.04 13.10 15.20
CA ALA A 101 13.92 13.15 14.03
C ALA A 101 15.39 12.78 14.34
N SER A 102 15.88 13.12 15.53
CA SER A 102 17.25 12.77 15.98
C SER A 102 17.47 11.27 16.12
N ASP A 103 16.41 10.51 16.37
CA ASP A 103 16.48 9.11 16.77
C ASP A 103 16.18 8.17 15.60
N MET A 104 15.66 8.70 14.49
CA MET A 104 15.31 7.92 13.28
C MET A 104 16.49 7.13 12.73
N THR A 105 17.63 7.79 12.48
CA THR A 105 18.79 7.14 11.86
C THR A 105 19.46 6.12 12.78
N PRO A 106 19.72 6.42 14.07
CA PRO A 106 20.22 5.42 15.02
C PRO A 106 19.31 4.20 15.14
N LEU A 107 17.99 4.41 15.23
CA LEU A 107 17.01 3.32 15.37
C LEU A 107 17.01 2.42 14.12
N LEU A 108 16.97 3.00 12.91
CA LEU A 108 17.03 2.23 11.67
C LEU A 108 18.32 1.42 11.55
N LYS A 109 19.46 1.97 11.98
CA LYS A 109 20.74 1.23 12.03
C LYS A 109 20.71 0.08 13.02
N GLY A 110 20.09 0.28 14.19
CA GLY A 110 19.86 -0.78 15.19
C GLY A 110 19.03 -1.93 14.62
N VAL A 111 17.89 -1.60 14.01
CA VAL A 111 17.00 -2.57 13.34
C VAL A 111 17.75 -3.29 12.21
N TYR A 112 18.48 -2.55 11.35
CA TYR A 112 19.20 -3.15 10.23
C TYR A 112 20.31 -4.11 10.66
N ALA A 113 21.01 -3.80 11.76
CA ALA A 113 22.05 -4.66 12.32
C ALA A 113 21.49 -5.92 13.01
N SER A 114 20.19 -5.94 13.33
CA SER A 114 19.55 -7.08 13.95
C SER A 114 19.35 -8.25 12.96
N PRO A 115 19.22 -9.50 13.45
CA PRO A 115 18.95 -10.66 12.58
C PRO A 115 17.64 -10.47 11.82
N GLY A 116 17.68 -10.52 10.48
CA GLY A 116 16.52 -10.26 9.62
C GLY A 116 16.19 -8.77 9.44
N GLY A 117 17.05 -7.86 9.91
CA GLY A 117 16.84 -6.41 9.84
C GLY A 117 16.61 -5.86 8.45
N SER A 118 17.24 -6.44 7.42
CA SER A 118 17.01 -6.05 6.02
C SER A 118 15.57 -6.28 5.59
N GLU A 119 14.99 -7.43 5.94
CA GLU A 119 13.60 -7.76 5.62
C GLU A 119 12.63 -6.84 6.39
N LEU A 120 12.92 -6.54 7.65
CA LEU A 120 12.12 -5.60 8.44
C LEU A 120 12.10 -4.20 7.83
N LEU A 121 13.23 -3.71 7.32
CA LEU A 121 13.29 -2.43 6.62
C LEU A 121 12.58 -2.47 5.26
N ASP A 122 12.61 -3.60 4.55
CA ASP A 122 11.83 -3.77 3.32
C ASP A 122 10.31 -3.78 3.61
N VAL A 123 9.89 -4.40 4.72
CA VAL A 123 8.51 -4.35 5.22
C VAL A 123 8.11 -2.93 5.61
N LEU A 124 8.99 -2.20 6.31
CA LEU A 124 8.76 -0.80 6.65
C LEU A 124 8.59 0.05 5.39
N MET A 125 9.42 -0.16 4.37
CA MET A 125 9.32 0.52 3.08
C MET A 125 7.97 0.25 2.40
N LYS A 126 7.44 -0.98 2.46
CA LYS A 126 6.08 -1.29 1.96
C LYS A 126 5.01 -0.46 2.68
N TYR A 127 5.08 -0.37 4.01
CA TYR A 127 4.11 0.41 4.79
C TYR A 127 4.25 1.92 4.55
N ILE A 128 5.47 2.42 4.30
CA ILE A 128 5.70 3.82 3.91
C ILE A 128 5.02 4.12 2.56
N TYR A 129 5.21 3.27 1.54
CA TYR A 129 4.51 3.46 0.26
C TYR A 129 3.00 3.35 0.40
N LYS A 130 2.51 2.40 1.20
CA LYS A 130 1.08 2.27 1.46
C LYS A 130 0.51 3.50 2.16
N GLY A 131 1.18 4.02 3.19
CA GLY A 131 0.78 5.23 3.89
C GLY A 131 0.73 6.45 2.97
N MET A 132 1.72 6.58 2.07
CA MET A 132 1.73 7.67 1.09
C MET A 132 0.61 7.54 0.05
N ALA A 133 0.22 6.31 -0.32
CA ALA A 133 -0.90 6.09 -1.23
C ALA A 133 -2.25 6.49 -0.63
N VAL A 134 -2.45 6.32 0.69
CA VAL A 134 -3.67 6.72 1.40
C VAL A 134 -3.76 8.24 1.56
N GLY A 135 -2.63 8.92 1.80
CA GLY A 135 -2.56 10.37 1.94
C GLY A 135 -2.56 11.15 0.63
N ALA A 136 -2.31 10.48 -0.50
CA ALA A 136 -2.37 11.11 -1.81
C ALA A 136 -3.83 11.47 -2.15
N PRO A 137 -4.12 12.73 -2.57
CA PRO A 137 -5.42 13.03 -3.14
C PRO A 137 -5.60 12.09 -4.33
N ALA A 138 -6.74 11.37 -4.39
CA ALA A 138 -7.04 10.47 -5.48
C ALA A 138 -6.79 11.19 -6.81
N THR A 139 -5.65 10.91 -7.44
CA THR A 139 -5.41 11.31 -8.82
C THR A 139 -6.48 10.58 -9.58
N THR A 140 -7.51 11.34 -9.98
CA THR A 140 -8.60 10.88 -10.83
C THR A 140 -8.03 9.91 -11.84
N GLY A 141 -8.41 8.64 -11.70
CA GLY A 141 -7.82 7.54 -12.45
C GLY A 141 -7.75 7.89 -13.93
N LEU A 142 -6.74 7.34 -14.61
CA LEU A 142 -6.67 7.32 -16.06
C LEU A 142 -8.08 6.97 -16.58
N LYS A 143 -8.75 7.96 -17.16
CA LYS A 143 -10.11 7.79 -17.65
C LYS A 143 -10.05 6.75 -18.76
N SER A 144 -10.54 5.55 -18.49
CA SER A 144 -11.13 4.71 -19.54
C SER A 144 -12.08 5.59 -20.35
N PRO A 145 -12.06 5.55 -21.70
CA PRO A 145 -12.81 6.48 -22.52
C PRO A 145 -14.30 6.27 -22.25
N ALA A 146 -14.89 7.21 -21.51
CA ALA A 146 -16.30 7.18 -21.17
C ALA A 146 -17.13 7.40 -22.44
N LYS A 147 -18.07 6.48 -22.65
CA LYS A 147 -19.16 6.52 -23.61
C LYS A 147 -19.84 7.90 -23.58
N MET A 148 -19.74 8.64 -24.67
CA MET A 148 -20.36 9.96 -24.84
C MET A 148 -21.89 9.85 -24.81
N THR A 149 -22.54 10.56 -23.90
CA THR A 149 -23.98 10.86 -23.98
C THR A 149 -24.19 12.37 -23.80
N PRO A 150 -25.15 13.00 -24.51
CA PRO A 150 -25.24 14.45 -24.57
C PRO A 150 -25.80 15.08 -23.29
N GLN A 151 -25.25 16.26 -23.05
CA GLN A 151 -25.39 17.22 -21.98
C GLN A 151 -26.83 17.70 -21.72
N SER A 152 -27.25 17.72 -20.45
CA SER A 152 -28.41 18.50 -19.98
C SER A 152 -27.93 19.54 -18.98
N THR A 153 -28.24 20.80 -19.27
CA THR A 153 -27.83 22.00 -18.52
C THR A 153 -28.66 22.14 -17.25
N GLY A 154 -28.02 22.04 -16.08
CA GLY A 154 -28.65 22.26 -14.78
C GLY A 154 -27.72 23.00 -13.82
N PHE A 155 -28.07 24.26 -13.55
CA PHE A 155 -27.45 25.15 -12.57
C PHE A 155 -27.70 24.63 -11.14
N SER A 156 -26.65 24.47 -10.33
CA SER A 156 -26.79 24.33 -8.86
C SER A 156 -25.57 24.90 -8.14
N GLN A 157 -25.89 25.94 -7.38
CA GLN A 157 -25.09 26.70 -6.45
C GLN A 157 -24.77 25.87 -5.19
N VAL A 158 -23.57 26.06 -4.62
CA VAL A 158 -23.20 26.09 -3.18
C VAL A 158 -21.78 25.55 -3.02
N GLY A 159 -20.88 26.45 -2.59
CA GLY A 159 -19.47 26.21 -2.40
C GLY A 159 -19.16 25.27 -1.23
N SER A 160 -18.16 24.42 -1.44
CA SER A 160 -17.48 23.68 -0.38
C SER A 160 -16.16 24.38 -0.07
N ARG A 161 -16.02 24.89 1.16
CA ARG A 161 -14.75 25.37 1.71
C ARG A 161 -13.75 24.21 1.81
N PRO A 162 -12.54 24.30 1.24
CA PRO A 162 -11.45 23.38 1.56
C PRO A 162 -10.65 23.99 2.71
N GLY A 163 -10.52 23.33 3.87
CA GLY A 163 -9.67 23.95 4.90
C GLY A 163 -9.41 23.27 6.23
N VAL A 164 -9.95 22.08 6.56
CA VAL A 164 -9.71 21.53 7.92
C VAL A 164 -9.21 20.09 7.96
N ALA A 165 -9.47 19.27 6.94
CA ALA A 165 -8.98 17.88 6.93
C ALA A 165 -7.56 17.71 6.34
N ASN A 166 -7.04 18.71 5.63
CA ASN A 166 -5.86 18.55 4.78
C ASN A 166 -4.51 18.72 5.51
N GLU A 167 -4.49 19.37 6.68
CA GLU A 167 -3.24 19.60 7.43
C GLU A 167 -2.70 18.31 8.07
N SER A 168 -3.59 17.48 8.63
CA SER A 168 -3.22 16.19 9.23
C SER A 168 -2.61 15.23 8.19
N ALA A 169 -3.22 15.15 7.00
CA ALA A 169 -2.70 14.33 5.90
C ALA A 169 -1.35 14.86 5.40
N SER A 170 -1.20 16.18 5.23
CA SER A 170 0.06 16.80 4.83
C SER A 170 1.20 16.56 5.83
N ALA A 171 0.91 16.64 7.13
CA ALA A 171 1.87 16.36 8.20
C ALA A 171 2.26 14.87 8.25
N ALA A 172 1.32 13.95 8.04
CA ALA A 172 1.63 12.53 7.93
C ALA A 172 2.54 12.25 6.71
N MET A 173 2.29 12.91 5.57
CA MET A 173 3.12 12.77 4.37
C MET A 173 4.55 13.25 4.58
N SER A 174 4.77 14.39 5.27
CA SER A 174 6.12 14.88 5.54
C SER A 174 6.92 13.93 6.46
N VAL A 175 6.26 13.32 7.45
CA VAL A 175 6.85 12.28 8.30
C VAL A 175 7.24 11.06 7.46
N LEU A 176 6.34 10.55 6.62
CA LEU A 176 6.61 9.39 5.77
C LEU A 176 7.77 9.62 4.79
N LEU A 177 7.85 10.81 4.20
CA LEU A 177 8.97 11.19 3.32
C LEU A 177 10.31 11.26 4.07
N SER A 178 10.29 11.79 5.30
CA SER A 178 11.48 11.82 6.16
C SER A 178 11.94 10.40 6.53
N TRP A 179 11.00 9.51 6.83
CA TRP A 179 11.30 8.10 7.08
C TRP A 179 11.82 7.37 5.84
N HIS A 180 11.24 7.64 4.68
CA HIS A 180 11.73 7.12 3.40
C HIS A 180 13.18 7.51 3.16
N GLU A 181 13.53 8.81 3.31
CA GLU A 181 14.90 9.30 3.17
C GLU A 181 15.86 8.52 4.08
N LYS A 182 15.57 8.44 5.38
CA LYS A 182 16.46 7.79 6.34
C LYS A 182 16.56 6.28 6.16
N LEU A 183 15.47 5.63 5.74
CA LEU A 183 15.48 4.21 5.43
C LEU A 183 16.38 3.91 4.23
N VAL A 184 16.28 4.71 3.16
CA VAL A 184 17.14 4.56 1.97
C VAL A 184 18.61 4.86 2.29
N GLU A 185 18.90 5.85 3.15
CA GLU A 185 20.27 6.12 3.62
C GLU A 185 20.88 4.92 4.37
N VAL A 186 20.08 4.17 5.13
CA VAL A 186 20.55 3.03 5.94
C VAL A 186 20.58 1.71 5.16
N ALA A 187 19.49 1.37 4.46
CA ALA A 187 19.34 0.09 3.75
C ALA A 187 19.82 0.12 2.30
N GLY A 188 20.12 1.31 1.77
CA GLY A 188 20.46 1.56 0.37
C GLY A 188 19.26 1.45 -0.58
N LEU A 189 19.50 1.69 -1.87
CA LEU A 189 18.46 1.67 -2.93
C LEU A 189 17.82 0.29 -3.13
N GLY A 190 18.47 -0.79 -2.69
CA GLY A 190 17.98 -2.15 -2.85
C GLY A 190 16.64 -2.42 -2.16
N CYS A 191 16.34 -1.71 -1.06
CA CYS A 191 15.05 -1.86 -0.37
C CYS A 191 13.87 -1.45 -1.26
N ILE A 192 14.01 -0.37 -2.04
CA ILE A 192 13.01 0.06 -3.02
C ILE A 192 12.77 -1.03 -4.06
N GLY A 193 13.85 -1.55 -4.66
CA GLY A 193 13.75 -2.59 -5.69
C GLY A 193 13.08 -3.87 -5.18
N ARG A 194 13.41 -4.31 -3.96
CA ARG A 194 12.77 -5.48 -3.33
C ARG A 194 11.30 -5.20 -3.01
N THR A 195 10.96 -4.03 -2.48
CA THR A 195 9.56 -3.65 -2.24
C THR A 195 8.73 -3.63 -3.54
N MET A 196 9.28 -3.09 -4.64
CA MET A 196 8.58 -2.99 -5.92
C MET A 196 8.38 -4.34 -6.62
N THR A 197 9.16 -5.36 -6.26
CA THR A 197 9.11 -6.71 -6.85
C THR A 197 8.43 -7.73 -5.94
N ASP A 198 8.13 -7.37 -4.70
CA ASP A 198 7.51 -8.27 -3.74
C ASP A 198 6.00 -8.41 -4.00
N TRP A 199 5.56 -9.65 -4.22
CA TRP A 199 4.17 -9.99 -4.44
C TRP A 199 3.35 -10.02 -3.14
N ARG A 200 3.98 -10.10 -1.96
CA ARG A 200 3.30 -10.01 -0.66
C ARG A 200 2.89 -8.57 -0.39
N ARG A 201 1.60 -8.26 -0.60
CA ARG A 201 1.00 -6.93 -0.44
C ARG A 201 0.45 -6.72 0.97
N VAL A 202 0.93 -5.65 1.62
CA VAL A 202 0.41 -5.16 2.91
C VAL A 202 -0.81 -4.29 2.74
#